data_AF-A0A1Q8GDT2-F1
#
_entry.id   AF-A0A1Q8GDT2-F1
#
_cell.length_a   1.000
_cell.length_b   1.000
_cell.length_c   1.000
_cell.angle_alpha   90.00
_cell.angle_beta   90.00
_cell.angle_gamma   90.00
#
_symmetry.space_group_name_H-M   'P 1'
#
loop_
_entity.id
_entity.type
_entity.pdbx_description
1 polymer ?
#
loop_
_entity_poly.entity_id
_entity_poly.type
_entity_poly.pdbx_seq_one_letter_code
_entity_poly.pdbx_strand_id
1 'polypeptide(L)'
;MNFLNGITLLLVYQLVGEVTVRLLSLPIPGPVLGMVMLFLTLMIRGATPEPLENASSALLSHLSLLFVPAGVGMMSHFSRIADEWLPITLALFLSTIITMVATAGIMQVTSRWFARPENAGGQRDE
;
A
#
# COMPACT_ATOMS: atom_id res chain seq x y z
N MET A 1 27.50 0.53 0.96
CA MET A 1 26.64 0.32 2.15
C MET A 1 25.19 0.82 2.00
N ASN A 2 24.83 1.54 0.94
CA ASN A 2 23.50 2.15 0.81
C ASN A 2 22.34 1.13 0.86
N PHE A 3 22.47 -0.02 0.20
CA PHE A 3 21.43 -1.07 0.24
C PHE A 3 21.16 -1.61 1.65
N LEU A 4 22.21 -1.97 2.39
CA LEU A 4 22.11 -2.46 3.77
C LEU A 4 21.46 -1.43 4.70
N ASN A 5 21.82 -0.15 4.55
CA ASN A 5 21.20 0.93 5.32
C ASN A 5 19.69 1.06 5.01
N GLY A 6 19.32 0.95 3.73
CA GLY A 6 17.91 0.97 3.31
C GLY A 6 17.10 -0.20 3.85
N ILE A 7 17.61 -1.43 3.69
CA ILE A 7 16.98 -2.64 4.25
C ILE A 7 16.86 -2.55 5.77
N THR A 8 17.91 -2.09 6.46
CA THR A 8 17.89 -1.92 7.92
C THR A 8 16.80 -0.94 8.33
N LEU A 9 16.67 0.19 7.62
CA LEU A 9 15.62 1.17 7.89
C LEU A 9 14.22 0.55 7.68
N LEU A 10 14.00 -0.15 6.58
CA LEU A 10 12.75 -0.88 6.33
C LEU A 10 12.43 -1.88 7.46
N LEU A 11 13.42 -2.67 7.88
CA LEU A 11 13.26 -3.67 8.94
C LEU A 11 13.04 -3.05 10.32
N VAL A 12 13.63 -1.89 10.61
CA VAL A 12 13.39 -1.17 11.87
C VAL A 12 11.94 -0.68 11.93
N TYR A 13 11.43 -0.03 10.87
CA TYR A 13 10.03 0.40 10.83
C TYR A 13 9.06 -0.79 10.88
N GLN A 14 9.38 -1.86 10.17
CA GLN A 14 8.65 -3.14 10.23
C GLN A 14 8.58 -3.68 11.68
N LEU A 15 9.72 -3.72 12.37
CA LEU A 15 9.82 -4.24 13.73
C LEU A 15 9.07 -3.35 14.72
N VAL A 16 9.23 -2.03 14.63
CA VAL A 16 8.50 -1.07 15.48
C VAL A 16 6.99 -1.18 15.26
N GLY A 17 6.55 -1.30 14.01
CA GLY A 17 5.14 -1.54 13.67
C GLY A 17 4.62 -2.84 14.28
N GLU A 18 5.35 -3.95 14.14
CA GLU A 18 4.98 -5.25 14.73
C GLU A 18 4.91 -5.20 16.26
N VAL A 19 5.92 -4.63 16.92
CA VAL A 19 5.93 -4.48 18.38
C VAL A 19 4.75 -3.62 18.83
N THR A 20 4.47 -2.52 18.14
CA THR A 20 3.36 -1.62 18.48
C THR A 20 2.00 -2.31 18.30
N VAL A 21 1.79 -3.02 17.18
CA VAL A 21 0.57 -3.79 16.93
C VAL A 21 0.36 -4.84 18.01
N ARG A 22 1.41 -5.57 18.41
CA ARG A 22 1.32 -6.59 19.46
C ARG A 22 1.04 -6.01 20.84
N LEU A 23 1.69 -4.90 21.20
CA LEU A 23 1.48 -4.25 22.49
C LEU A 23 0.07 -3.66 22.62
N LEU A 24 -0.44 -3.06 21.54
CA LEU A 24 -1.76 -2.43 21.51
C LEU A 24 -2.88 -3.36 21.06
N SER A 25 -2.56 -4.62 20.70
CA SER A 25 -3.52 -5.61 20.18
C SER A 25 -4.35 -5.10 19.00
N LEU A 26 -3.71 -4.37 18.06
CA LEU A 26 -4.42 -3.76 16.93
C LEU A 26 -4.79 -4.83 15.87
N PRO A 27 -5.99 -4.75 15.24
CA PRO A 27 -6.43 -5.70 14.22
C PRO A 27 -5.85 -5.36 12.83
N ILE A 28 -4.56 -5.04 12.76
CA ILE A 28 -3.84 -4.74 11.52
C ILE A 28 -2.49 -5.45 11.51
N PRO A 29 -1.96 -5.85 10.35
CA PRO A 29 -0.62 -6.41 10.29
C PRO A 29 0.44 -5.37 10.70
N GLY A 30 1.43 -5.77 11.52
CA GLY A 30 2.60 -4.96 11.86
C GLY A 30 3.29 -4.27 10.67
N PRO A 31 3.52 -4.94 9.52
CA PRO A 31 4.08 -4.29 8.33
C PRO A 31 3.31 -3.06 7.86
N VAL A 32 1.98 -3.10 7.93
CA VAL A 32 1.12 -2.00 7.47
C VAL A 32 1.32 -0.78 8.36
N LEU A 33 1.37 -0.99 9.68
CA LEU A 33 1.65 0.08 10.63
C LEU A 33 3.06 0.66 10.44
N GLY A 34 4.06 -0.21 10.22
CA GLY A 34 5.43 0.21 9.92
C GLY A 34 5.52 1.09 8.67
N MET A 35 4.79 0.76 7.61
CA MET A 35 4.70 1.59 6.40
C MET A 35 4.08 2.96 6.69
N VAL A 36 3.00 3.02 7.48
CA VAL A 36 2.38 4.30 7.87
C VAL A 36 3.36 5.17 8.68
N MET A 37 4.07 4.59 9.64
CA MET A 37 5.09 5.29 10.44
C MET A 37 6.25 5.81 9.58
N LEU A 38 6.74 4.98 8.64
CA LEU A 38 7.77 5.38 7.69
C LEU A 38 7.28 6.53 6.80
N PHE A 39 6.06 6.42 6.27
CA PHE A 39 5.45 7.45 5.45
C PHE A 39 5.35 8.79 6.19
N LEU A 40 4.88 8.79 7.44
CA LEU A 40 4.82 10.00 8.27
C LEU A 40 6.22 10.61 8.48
N THR A 41 7.24 9.77 8.68
CA THR A 41 8.62 10.25 8.81
C THR A 41 9.13 10.87 7.52
N LEU A 42 8.84 10.26 6.37
CA LEU A 42 9.19 10.80 5.05
C LEU A 42 8.46 12.12 4.76
N MET A 43 7.19 12.25 5.17
CA MET A 43 6.45 13.52 5.07
C MET A 43 7.13 14.63 5.87
N ILE A 44 7.51 14.36 7.13
CA ILE A 44 8.21 15.35 7.98
C ILE A 44 9.57 15.71 7.39
N ARG A 45 10.26 14.74 6.77
CA ARG A 45 11.58 14.93 6.19
C ARG A 45 11.54 15.62 4.82
N GLY A 46 10.44 15.52 4.10
CA GLY A 46 10.24 16.11 2.76
C GLY A 46 11.02 15.43 1.63
N ALA A 47 11.82 14.39 1.89
CA ALA A 47 12.60 13.69 0.87
C ALA A 47 12.93 12.24 1.26
N THR A 48 12.92 11.36 0.27
CA THR A 48 13.31 9.95 0.41
C THR A 48 14.84 9.82 0.43
N PRO A 49 15.44 9.12 1.42
CA PRO A 49 16.87 8.83 1.39
C PRO A 49 17.23 7.86 0.26
N GLU A 50 18.30 8.15 -0.48
CA GLU A 50 18.82 7.30 -1.57
C GLU A 50 19.05 5.82 -1.14
N PRO A 51 19.58 5.51 0.07
CA PRO A 51 19.60 4.14 0.60
C PRO A 51 18.24 3.42 0.59
N LEU A 52 17.17 4.11 1.00
CA LEU A 52 15.83 3.55 1.12
C LEU A 52 15.21 3.33 -0.26
N GLU A 53 15.42 4.25 -1.19
CA GLU A 53 14.99 4.13 -2.58
C GLU A 53 15.65 2.94 -3.27
N ASN A 54 16.96 2.78 -3.12
CA ASN A 54 17.71 1.65 -3.67
C ASN A 54 17.22 0.30 -3.11
N ALA A 55 17.01 0.21 -1.80
CA ALA A 55 16.53 -1.01 -1.15
C ALA A 55 15.09 -1.37 -1.53
N SER A 56 14.17 -0.39 -1.49
CA SER A 56 12.77 -0.60 -1.85
C SER A 56 12.61 -0.98 -3.32
N SER A 57 13.32 -0.32 -4.23
CA SER A 57 13.30 -0.63 -5.66
C SER A 57 13.82 -2.04 -5.95
N ALA A 58 14.89 -2.46 -5.28
CA ALA A 58 15.42 -3.82 -5.42
C ALA A 58 14.46 -4.90 -4.88
N LEU A 59 13.77 -4.63 -3.76
CA LEU A 59 12.74 -5.55 -3.25
C LEU A 59 11.53 -5.62 -4.18
N LEU A 60 11.09 -4.48 -4.72
CA LEU A 60 9.99 -4.40 -5.68
C LEU A 60 10.31 -5.10 -7.01
N SER A 61 11.55 -5.03 -7.49
CA SER A 61 11.96 -5.74 -8.72
C SER A 61 12.00 -7.26 -8.54
N HIS A 62 12.16 -7.74 -7.30
CA HIS A 62 12.16 -9.17 -6.96
C HIS A 62 10.90 -9.59 -6.20
N LEU A 63 9.83 -8.79 -6.24
CA LEU A 63 8.62 -9.03 -5.44
C LEU A 63 7.99 -10.40 -5.77
N SER A 64 8.04 -10.81 -7.03
CA SER A 64 7.57 -12.15 -7.45
C SER A 64 8.25 -13.28 -6.67
N LEU A 65 9.55 -13.17 -6.37
CA LEU A 65 10.29 -14.13 -5.55
C LEU A 65 9.84 -14.08 -4.09
N LEU A 66 9.56 -12.88 -3.57
CA LEU A 66 9.07 -12.68 -2.19
C LEU A 66 7.65 -13.24 -1.98
N PHE A 67 6.85 -13.38 -3.05
CA PHE A 67 5.54 -14.03 -2.98
C PHE A 67 5.60 -15.56 -3.06
N VAL A 68 6.73 -16.17 -3.47
CA VAL A 68 6.85 -17.63 -3.55
C VAL A 68 6.58 -18.31 -2.19
N PRO A 69 7.18 -17.88 -1.06
CA PRO A 69 6.89 -18.49 0.25
C PRO A 69 5.42 -18.39 0.64
N ALA A 70 4.76 -17.25 0.37
CA ALA A 70 3.35 -17.07 0.64
C ALA A 70 2.50 -18.03 -0.23
N GLY A 71 2.84 -18.18 -1.51
CA GLY A 71 2.20 -19.12 -2.43
C GLY A 71 2.35 -20.58 -2.00
N VAL A 72 3.56 -20.99 -1.62
CA VAL A 72 3.83 -22.35 -1.11
C VAL A 72 3.08 -22.61 0.19
N GLY A 73 2.96 -21.61 1.08
CA GLY A 73 2.14 -21.70 2.28
C GLY A 73 0.65 -21.99 1.96
N MET A 74 0.11 -21.35 0.92
CA MET A 74 -1.27 -21.60 0.48
C MET A 74 -1.49 -23.01 -0.06
N MET A 75 -0.46 -23.66 -0.62
CA MET A 75 -0.56 -25.04 -1.12
C MET A 75 -0.91 -26.05 0.00
N SER A 76 -0.60 -25.73 1.27
CA SER A 76 -1.06 -26.53 2.41
C SER A 76 -2.59 -26.63 2.52
N HIS A 77 -3.33 -25.70 1.91
CA HIS A 77 -4.78 -25.67 1.88
C HIS A 77 -5.35 -25.82 0.46
N PHE A 78 -4.55 -26.37 -0.47
CA PHE A 78 -4.90 -26.46 -1.88
C PHE A 78 -6.23 -27.16 -2.14
N SER A 79 -6.54 -28.25 -1.42
CA SER A 79 -7.83 -28.94 -1.54
C SER A 79 -9.02 -28.00 -1.31
N ARG A 80 -8.96 -27.17 -0.27
CA ARG A 80 -10.05 -26.24 0.06
C ARG A 80 -10.19 -25.14 -0.98
N ILE A 81 -9.07 -24.67 -1.53
CA ILE A 81 -9.06 -23.70 -2.62
C ILE A 81 -9.63 -24.34 -3.90
N ALA A 82 -9.33 -25.61 -4.16
CA ALA A 82 -9.84 -26.34 -5.30
C ALA A 82 -11.34 -26.64 -5.19
N ASP A 83 -11.87 -26.87 -3.99
CA ASP A 83 -13.31 -27.07 -3.79
C ASP A 83 -14.10 -25.76 -3.94
N GLU A 84 -13.53 -24.64 -3.48
CA GLU A 84 -14.17 -23.32 -3.44
C GLU A 84 -13.66 -22.36 -4.53
N TRP A 85 -13.02 -22.88 -5.59
CA TRP A 85 -12.34 -22.06 -6.61
C TRP A 85 -13.28 -21.08 -7.30
N LEU A 86 -14.54 -21.49 -7.52
CA LEU A 86 -15.54 -20.70 -8.23
C LEU A 86 -16.05 -19.54 -7.35
N PRO A 87 -16.50 -19.76 -6.10
CA PRO A 87 -16.79 -18.68 -5.15
C PRO A 87 -15.62 -17.73 -4.94
N ILE A 88 -14.39 -18.24 -4.77
CA ILE A 88 -13.18 -17.41 -4.58
C ILE A 88 -12.96 -16.50 -5.79
N THR A 89 -12.98 -17.07 -7.00
CA THR A 89 -12.74 -16.31 -8.23
C THR A 89 -13.79 -15.24 -8.43
N LEU A 90 -15.08 -15.59 -8.28
CA LEU A 90 -16.16 -14.61 -8.40
C LEU A 90 -16.07 -13.52 -7.35
N ALA A 91 -15.79 -13.87 -6.09
CA ALA A 91 -15.62 -12.90 -5.02
C ALA A 91 -14.49 -11.90 -5.34
N LEU A 92 -13.32 -12.39 -5.77
CA LEU A 92 -12.18 -11.55 -6.12
C LEU A 92 -12.47 -10.62 -7.31
N PHE A 93 -13.02 -11.15 -8.40
CA PHE A 93 -13.31 -10.35 -9.59
C PHE A 93 -14.39 -9.31 -9.33
N LEU A 94 -15.53 -9.71 -8.75
CA LEU A 94 -16.61 -8.78 -8.46
C LEU A 94 -16.18 -7.75 -7.41
N SER A 95 -15.52 -8.16 -6.32
CA SER A 95 -15.08 -7.22 -5.29
C SER A 95 -14.14 -6.18 -5.86
N THR A 96 -13.18 -6.59 -6.69
CA THR A 96 -12.21 -5.66 -7.28
C THR A 96 -12.90 -4.65 -8.20
N ILE A 97 -13.82 -5.10 -9.07
CA ILE A 97 -14.58 -4.21 -9.95
C ILE A 97 -15.44 -3.24 -9.12
N ILE A 98 -16.17 -3.77 -8.13
CA ILE A 98 -17.04 -2.96 -7.26
C ILE A 98 -16.21 -1.92 -6.51
N THR A 99 -15.08 -2.31 -5.90
CA THR A 99 -14.19 -1.39 -5.18
C THR A 99 -13.62 -0.32 -6.10
N MET A 100 -13.20 -0.68 -7.32
CA MET A 100 -12.71 0.30 -8.29
C MET A 100 -13.79 1.30 -8.70
N VAL A 101 -14.99 0.84 -9.05
CA VAL A 101 -16.12 1.70 -9.44
C VAL A 101 -16.54 2.60 -8.27
N ALA A 102 -16.65 2.05 -7.07
CA ALA A 102 -17.00 2.82 -5.88
C ALA A 102 -15.95 3.90 -5.58
N THR A 103 -14.66 3.54 -5.59
CA THR A 103 -13.56 4.49 -5.35
C THR A 103 -13.54 5.59 -6.40
N ALA A 104 -13.69 5.24 -7.69
CA ALA A 104 -13.75 6.21 -8.77
C ALA A 104 -14.97 7.14 -8.65
N GLY A 105 -16.15 6.60 -8.30
CA GLY A 105 -17.37 7.38 -8.07
C GLY A 105 -17.23 8.35 -6.90
N ILE A 106 -16.71 7.90 -5.77
CA ILE A 106 -16.45 8.74 -4.59
C ILE A 106 -15.45 9.85 -4.95
N MET A 107 -14.39 9.52 -5.67
CA MET A 107 -13.39 10.51 -6.11
C MET A 107 -14.01 11.55 -7.05
N GLN A 108 -14.89 11.15 -7.97
CA GLN A 108 -15.57 12.08 -8.87
C GLN A 108 -16.57 12.99 -8.14
N VAL A 109 -17.30 12.47 -7.16
CA VAL A 109 -18.19 13.28 -6.32
C VAL A 109 -17.35 14.28 -5.51
N THR A 110 -16.30 13.80 -4.84
CA THR A 110 -15.45 14.64 -4.01
C THR A 110 -14.73 15.71 -4.84
N SER A 111 -14.21 15.38 -6.02
CA SER A 111 -13.56 16.37 -6.88
C SER A 111 -14.52 17.43 -7.40
N ARG A 112 -15.78 17.07 -7.68
CA ARG A 112 -16.83 18.05 -8.02
C ARG A 112 -17.18 18.97 -6.86
N TRP A 113 -17.10 18.47 -5.62
CA TRP A 113 -17.32 19.29 -4.42
C TRP A 113 -16.16 20.24 -4.14
N PHE A 114 -14.94 19.86 -4.50
CA PHE A 114 -13.73 20.68 -4.36
C PHE A 114 -13.41 21.55 -5.57
N ALA A 115 -14.05 21.33 -6.73
CA ALA A 115 -13.98 22.20 -7.89
C ALA A 115 -14.70 23.53 -7.59
N ARG A 116 -14.02 24.42 -6.86
CA ARG A 116 -14.36 25.85 -6.84
C ARG A 116 -14.37 26.35 -8.30
N PRO A 117 -15.37 27.14 -8.71
CA PRO A 117 -15.30 27.81 -10.00
C PRO A 117 -14.08 28.72 -9.97
N GLU A 118 -13.08 28.39 -10.79
CA GLU A 118 -12.00 29.32 -11.10
C GLU A 118 -12.66 30.53 -11.74
N ASN A 119 -12.70 31.64 -11.00
CA ASN A 119 -13.31 32.89 -11.42
C ASN A 119 -12.67 33.31 -12.75
N ALA A 120 -13.44 33.16 -13.83
CA ALA A 120 -13.21 33.86 -15.08
C ALA A 120 -13.41 35.37 -14.84
N GLY A 121 -12.37 36.01 -14.30
CA GLY A 121 -12.35 37.44 -13.96
C GLY A 121 -10.95 37.97 -14.15
N GLY A 122 -10.58 38.27 -15.39
CA GLY A 122 -9.27 38.82 -15.72
C GLY A 122 -9.00 39.00 -17.21
N GLN A 123 -10.02 39.36 -18.00
CA GLN A 123 -9.81 39.89 -19.35
C GLN A 123 -10.62 41.17 -19.51
N ARG A 124 -10.27 42.14 -18.66
CA ARG A 124 -10.45 43.56 -18.94
C ARG A 124 -9.06 44.16 -18.84
N ASP A 125 -8.71 44.91 -19.87
CA ASP A 125 -7.60 45.86 -19.96
C ASP A 125 -6.27 45.26 -20.47
N GLU A 126 -6.08 45.29 -21.80
CA GLU A 126 -5.17 46.23 -22.49
C GLU A 126 -5.50 46.28 -23.99
#